data_AF-A0A323UP69-F1
#
_entry.id   AF-A0A323UP69-F1
#
_cell.length_a   1.000
_cell.length_b   1.000
_cell.length_c   1.000
_cell.angle_alpha   90.00
_cell.angle_beta   90.00
_cell.angle_gamma   90.00
#
_symmetry.space_group_name_H-M   'P 1'
#
loop_
_entity.id
_entity.type
_entity.pdbx_description
1 polymer ?
#
loop_
_entity_poly.entity_id
_entity_poly.type
_entity_poly.pdbx_seq_one_letter_code
_entity_poly.pdbx_strand_id
1 'polypeptide(L)'
;AVVERIRTVGDHTSTERVCYISSLPADAERIALAVRSHWEVENRLHWCLDVQFGDDYARARSGHVAHNLALVRHMALNLIRLDTSIKTSIKTKRLLAATSDEFRAALLGFEAPDEDDGE
;
A
#
# COMPACT_ATOMS: atom_id res chain seq x y z
N ALA A 1 -4.11 27.16 -5.27
CA ALA A 1 -2.88 27.01 -6.06
C ALA A 1 -3.20 26.37 -7.41
N VAL A 2 -2.52 26.76 -8.49
CA VAL A 2 -2.68 26.15 -9.81
C VAL A 2 -1.40 25.38 -10.11
N VAL A 3 -1.53 24.10 -10.47
CA VAL A 3 -0.41 23.24 -10.87
C VAL A 3 -0.64 22.78 -12.30
N GLU A 4 0.38 22.96 -13.14
CA GLU A 4 0.39 22.40 -14.48
C GLU A 4 1.08 21.04 -14.45
N ARG A 5 0.41 20.03 -15.00
CA ARG A 5 0.89 18.65 -15.11
C ARG A 5 1.11 18.35 -16.58
N ILE A 6 2.31 17.90 -16.93
CA ILE A 6 2.66 17.47 -18.28
C ILE A 6 2.94 15.98 -18.22
N ARG A 7 2.29 15.20 -19.08
CA ARG A 7 2.47 13.76 -19.16
C ARG A 7 2.75 13.35 -20.60
N THR A 8 3.83 12.61 -20.80
CA THR A 8 4.17 12.01 -22.10
C THR A 8 4.02 10.50 -22.01
N VAL A 9 3.26 9.92 -22.95
CA VAL A 9 3.06 8.46 -23.09
C VAL A 9 3.28 8.10 -24.55
N GLY A 10 4.35 7.36 -24.83
CA GLY A 10 4.82 7.18 -26.20
C GLY A 10 5.09 8.54 -26.85
N ASP A 11 4.54 8.74 -28.05
CA ASP A 11 4.71 9.99 -28.81
C ASP A 11 3.68 11.08 -28.45
N HIS A 12 2.78 10.81 -27.51
CA HIS A 12 1.70 11.73 -27.15
C HIS A 12 2.03 12.48 -25.85
N THR A 13 1.98 13.80 -25.89
CA THR A 13 2.11 14.67 -24.71
C THR A 13 0.80 15.38 -24.42
N SER A 14 0.33 15.30 -23.18
CA SER A 14 -0.82 16.04 -22.68
C SER A 14 -0.43 17.00 -21.57
N THR A 15 -1.11 18.14 -21.53
CA THR A 15 -0.97 19.15 -20.48
C THR A 15 -2.30 19.36 -19.79
N GLU A 16 -2.31 19.31 -18.47
CA GLU A 16 -3.48 19.50 -17.62
C GLU A 16 -3.19 20.61 -16.60
N ARG A 17 -4.15 21.50 -16.35
CA ARG A 17 -4.09 22.47 -15.25
C ARG A 17 -5.07 22.07 -14.16
N VAL A 18 -4.57 21.91 -12.95
CA VAL A 18 -5.35 21.47 -11.80
C VAL A 18 -5.34 22.54 -10.72
N CYS A 19 -6.52 22.87 -10.20
CA CYS A 19 -6.70 23.83 -9.13
C CYS A 19 -6.80 23.10 -7.78
N TYR A 20 -6.00 23.52 -6.81
CA TYR A 20 -6.01 23.03 -5.44
C TYR A 20 -6.46 24.11 -4.48
N ILE A 21 -7.34 23.72 -3.54
CA ILE A 21 -7.68 24.50 -2.36
C ILE A 21 -6.76 24.02 -1.23
N SER A 22 -6.08 24.94 -0.57
CA SER A 22 -5.16 24.62 0.50
C SER A 22 -5.12 25.76 1.52
N SER A 23 -4.90 25.40 2.78
CA SER A 23 -4.55 26.32 3.86
C SER A 23 -3.04 26.62 3.93
N LEU A 24 -2.24 25.99 3.06
CA LEU A 24 -0.80 26.27 2.97
C LEU A 24 -0.56 27.71 2.48
N PRO A 25 0.52 28.37 2.95
CA PRO A 25 1.01 29.60 2.34
C PRO A 25 1.23 29.44 0.84
N ALA A 26 1.20 30.55 0.10
CA ALA A 26 1.42 30.60 -1.35
C ALA A 26 2.91 30.39 -1.73
N ASP A 27 3.42 29.21 -1.42
CA ASP A 27 4.77 28.74 -1.72
C ASP A 27 4.68 27.62 -2.77
N ALA A 28 5.13 27.92 -3.98
CA ALA A 28 5.02 27.02 -5.12
C ALA A 28 5.78 25.71 -4.91
N GLU A 29 6.97 25.75 -4.31
CA GLU A 29 7.81 24.57 -4.09
C GLU A 29 7.17 23.64 -3.06
N ARG A 30 6.74 24.20 -1.93
CA ARG A 30 6.07 23.45 -0.87
C ARG A 30 4.76 22.83 -1.34
N ILE A 31 3.97 23.56 -2.12
CA ILE A 31 2.71 23.05 -2.68
C ILE A 31 3.00 21.93 -3.68
N ALA A 32 3.98 22.11 -4.58
CA ALA A 32 4.37 21.07 -5.53
C ALA A 32 4.85 19.79 -4.84
N LEU A 33 5.64 19.91 -3.76
CA LEU A 33 6.05 18.79 -2.94
C LEU A 33 4.84 18.08 -2.31
N ALA A 34 3.94 18.83 -1.66
CA ALA A 34 2.75 18.26 -1.04
C ALA A 34 1.85 17.51 -2.04
N VAL A 35 1.63 18.09 -3.23
CA VAL A 35 0.86 17.46 -4.32
C VAL A 35 1.53 16.16 -4.78
N ARG A 36 2.85 16.15 -4.97
CA ARG A 36 3.59 14.93 -5.35
C ARG A 36 3.56 13.87 -4.26
N SER A 37 3.79 14.24 -3.01
CA SER A 37 3.74 13.32 -1.87
C SER A 37 2.33 12.72 -1.69
N HIS A 38 1.28 13.49 -1.94
CA HIS A 38 -0.08 12.96 -1.91
C HIS A 38 -0.29 11.86 -2.97
N TRP A 39 0.25 12.03 -4.17
CA TRP A 39 0.22 11.00 -5.22
C TRP A 39 0.96 9.72 -4.82
N GLU A 40 1.95 9.79 -3.93
CA GLU A 40 2.59 8.58 -3.43
C GLU A 40 1.63 7.67 -2.66
N VAL A 41 0.56 8.20 -2.06
CA VAL A 41 -0.47 7.38 -1.40
C VAL A 41 -1.16 6.50 -2.43
N GLU A 42 -1.59 7.05 -3.56
CA GLU A 42 -2.24 6.26 -4.61
C GLU A 42 -1.30 5.20 -5.18
N ASN A 43 -0.07 5.60 -5.52
CA ASN A 43 0.90 4.70 -6.15
C ASN A 43 1.43 3.63 -5.18
N ARG A 44 1.70 3.99 -3.93
CA ARG A 44 2.31 3.08 -2.96
C ARG A 44 1.27 2.36 -2.11
N LEU A 45 0.09 2.90 -1.86
CA LEU A 45 -0.92 2.21 -1.03
C LEU A 45 -2.02 1.60 -1.89
N HIS A 46 -2.80 2.43 -2.57
CA HIS A 46 -4.00 1.98 -3.29
C HIS A 46 -3.68 0.96 -4.37
N TRP A 47 -2.73 1.25 -5.27
CA TRP A 47 -2.33 0.29 -6.30
C TRP A 47 -1.91 -1.08 -5.74
N CYS A 48 -1.20 -1.08 -4.61
CA CYS A 48 -0.81 -2.34 -3.95
C CYS A 48 -2.03 -3.09 -3.40
N LEU A 49 -3.01 -2.41 -2.82
CA LEU A 49 -4.24 -3.05 -2.34
C LEU A 49 -5.04 -3.60 -3.53
N ASP A 50 -5.22 -2.80 -4.57
CA ASP A 50 -6.02 -3.15 -5.74
C ASP A 50 -5.43 -4.37 -6.46
N VAL A 51 -4.13 -4.32 -6.78
CA VAL A 51 -3.47 -5.35 -7.59
C VAL A 51 -2.96 -6.52 -6.75
N GLN A 52 -2.30 -6.24 -5.62
CA GLN A 52 -1.66 -7.29 -4.83
C GLN A 52 -2.62 -7.96 -3.85
N PHE A 53 -3.66 -7.26 -3.37
CA PHE A 53 -4.69 -7.83 -2.49
C PHE A 53 -6.03 -8.08 -3.19
N GLY A 54 -6.19 -7.65 -4.44
CA GLY A 54 -7.41 -7.86 -5.22
C GLY A 54 -8.60 -7.06 -4.69
N ASP A 55 -8.36 -5.86 -4.13
CA ASP A 55 -9.40 -5.02 -3.53
C ASP A 55 -10.54 -4.72 -4.50
N ASP A 56 -10.19 -4.33 -5.74
CA ASP A 56 -11.14 -4.04 -6.82
C ASP A 56 -12.09 -5.21 -7.13
N TYR A 57 -11.62 -6.44 -6.95
CA TYR A 57 -12.40 -7.65 -7.21
C TYR A 57 -13.24 -8.09 -6.01
N ALA A 58 -13.08 -7.46 -4.83
CA ALA A 58 -13.79 -7.84 -3.63
C ALA A 58 -15.30 -7.56 -3.75
N ARG A 59 -16.13 -8.56 -3.45
CA ARG A 59 -17.60 -8.47 -3.54
C ARG A 59 -18.29 -8.26 -2.20
N ALA A 60 -17.52 -8.09 -1.13
CA ALA A 60 -18.03 -7.92 0.22
C ALA A 60 -18.67 -6.52 0.40
N ARG A 61 -20.01 -6.46 0.36
CA ARG A 61 -20.79 -5.21 0.41
C ARG A 61 -21.86 -5.15 1.50
N SER A 62 -21.89 -6.15 2.38
CA SER A 62 -22.88 -6.23 3.46
C SER A 62 -22.30 -5.72 4.78
N GLY A 63 -23.12 -5.00 5.55
CA GLY A 63 -22.77 -4.47 6.87
C GLY A 63 -21.44 -3.70 6.86
N HIS A 64 -20.55 -4.05 7.80
CA HIS A 64 -19.23 -3.42 7.97
C HIS A 64 -18.08 -4.16 7.29
N VAL A 65 -18.36 -5.18 6.46
CA VAL A 65 -17.30 -6.06 5.95
C VAL A 65 -16.30 -5.31 5.07
N ALA A 66 -16.76 -4.37 4.23
CA ALA A 66 -15.86 -3.59 3.38
C ALA A 66 -14.83 -2.80 4.20
N HIS A 67 -15.29 -2.12 5.26
CA HIS A 67 -14.42 -1.35 6.14
C HIS A 67 -13.46 -2.24 6.94
N ASN A 68 -13.98 -3.30 7.55
CA ASN A 68 -13.17 -4.22 8.36
C ASN A 68 -12.08 -4.88 7.52
N LEU A 69 -12.42 -5.26 6.28
CA LEU A 69 -11.47 -5.91 5.37
C LEU A 69 -10.40 -4.94 4.87
N ALA A 70 -10.75 -3.67 4.59
CA ALA A 70 -9.77 -2.64 4.29
C ALA A 70 -8.76 -2.48 5.43
N LEU A 71 -9.23 -2.40 6.67
CA LEU A 71 -8.37 -2.28 7.86
C LEU A 71 -7.42 -3.48 8.01
N VAL A 72 -7.92 -4.71 7.86
CA VAL A 72 -7.09 -5.93 7.90
C VAL A 72 -6.04 -5.94 6.78
N ARG A 73 -6.42 -5.57 5.55
CA ARG A 73 -5.51 -5.54 4.40
C ARG A 73 -4.41 -4.50 4.57
N HIS A 74 -4.73 -3.32 5.11
CA HIS A 74 -3.73 -2.30 5.43
C HIS A 74 -2.73 -2.81 6.48
N MET A 75 -3.20 -3.46 7.55
CA MET A 75 -2.31 -4.06 8.54
C MET A 75 -1.39 -5.11 7.92
N ALA A 76 -1.95 -6.04 7.14
CA ALA A 76 -1.17 -7.08 6.46
C ALA A 76 -0.13 -6.49 5.48
N LEU A 77 -0.51 -5.49 4.69
CA LEU A 77 0.42 -4.81 3.76
C LEU A 77 1.57 -4.14 4.51
N ASN A 78 1.28 -3.47 5.63
CA ASN A 78 2.30 -2.81 6.43
C ASN A 78 3.27 -3.82 7.06
N LEU A 79 2.79 -4.93 7.62
CA LEU A 79 3.64 -5.99 8.15
C LEU A 79 4.57 -6.56 7.06
N ILE A 80 4.02 -6.88 5.89
CA ILE A 80 4.78 -7.42 4.75
C ILE A 80 5.87 -6.45 4.27
N ARG A 81 5.63 -5.14 4.38
CA ARG A 81 6.59 -4.09 4.01
C ARG A 81 7.69 -3.89 5.04
N LEU A 82 7.37 -4.05 6.31
CA LEU A 82 8.32 -3.94 7.41
C LEU A 82 9.23 -5.16 7.48
N ASP A 83 8.76 -6.33 7.04
CA ASP A 83 9.58 -7.53 6.97
C ASP A 83 10.78 -7.35 6.03
N THR A 84 11.99 -7.51 6.57
CA THR A 84 13.25 -7.49 5.82
C THR A 84 13.92 -8.85 5.72
N SER A 85 13.33 -9.90 6.31
CA SER A 85 13.93 -11.24 6.37
C SER A 85 14.19 -11.84 4.98
N ILE A 86 13.25 -11.63 4.05
CA ILE A 86 13.33 -12.16 2.69
C ILE A 86 13.10 -11.04 1.68
N LYS A 87 14.05 -10.85 0.76
CA LYS A 87 13.94 -9.88 -0.33
C LYS A 87 13.16 -10.46 -1.51
N THR A 88 11.83 -10.46 -1.43
CA THR A 88 10.93 -10.93 -2.48
C THR A 88 9.70 -10.04 -2.65
N SER A 89 8.87 -10.32 -3.66
CA SER A 89 7.68 -9.54 -3.97
C SER A 89 6.61 -9.62 -2.87
N ILE A 90 5.75 -8.60 -2.78
CA ILE A 90 4.59 -8.60 -1.87
C ILE A 90 3.71 -9.84 -2.12
N LYS A 91 3.50 -10.22 -3.39
CA LYS A 91 2.70 -11.40 -3.75
C LYS A 91 3.30 -12.69 -3.16
N THR A 92 4.62 -12.84 -3.26
CA THR A 92 5.34 -14.01 -2.73
C THR A 92 5.30 -14.03 -1.21
N LYS A 93 5.52 -12.90 -0.53
CA LYS A 93 5.40 -12.81 0.93
C LYS A 93 3.99 -13.13 1.43
N ARG A 94 2.96 -12.68 0.72
CA ARG A 94 1.56 -13.06 1.01
C ARG A 94 1.35 -14.57 0.90
N LEU A 95 1.89 -15.20 -0.15
CA LEU A 95 1.82 -16.65 -0.33
C LEU A 95 2.55 -17.38 0.81
N LEU A 96 3.77 -16.98 1.14
CA LEU A 96 4.54 -17.55 2.26
C LEU A 96 3.77 -17.43 3.57
N ALA A 97 3.21 -16.27 3.89
CA ALA A 97 2.40 -16.10 5.09
C ALA A 97 1.15 -17.02 5.08
N ALA A 98 0.58 -17.30 3.91
CA ALA A 98 -0.56 -18.20 3.79
C ALA A 98 -0.18 -19.69 3.90
N THR A 99 1.07 -20.07 3.58
CA THR A 99 1.47 -21.48 3.44
C THR A 99 2.54 -21.95 4.43
N SER A 100 3.21 -21.05 5.14
CA SER A 100 4.23 -21.34 6.15
C SER A 100 3.82 -20.73 7.48
N ASP A 101 3.61 -21.60 8.47
CA ASP A 101 3.21 -21.20 9.82
C ASP A 101 4.33 -20.45 10.54
N GLU A 102 5.58 -20.89 10.35
CA GLU A 102 6.78 -20.22 10.85
C GLU A 102 6.91 -18.80 10.29
N PHE A 103 6.84 -18.63 8.96
CA PHE A 103 6.93 -17.30 8.34
C PHE A 103 5.78 -16.40 8.79
N ARG A 104 4.56 -16.94 8.91
CA ARG A 104 3.39 -16.19 9.38
C ARG A 104 3.54 -15.77 10.84
N ALA A 105 4.03 -16.66 11.71
CA ALA A 105 4.28 -16.37 13.11
C ALA A 105 5.33 -15.26 13.27
N ALA A 106 6.47 -15.41 12.60
CA ALA A 106 7.53 -14.39 12.59
C ALA A 106 7.03 -13.03 12.06
N LEU A 107 6.25 -13.04 10.98
CA LEU A 107 5.67 -11.81 10.40
C LEU A 107 4.70 -11.11 11.37
N LEU A 108 4.02 -11.87 12.22
CA LEU A 108 3.12 -11.36 13.27
C LEU A 108 3.86 -10.98 14.56
N GLY A 109 5.17 -11.25 14.64
CA GLY A 109 5.99 -11.00 15.82
C GLY A 109 5.83 -12.04 16.93
N PHE A 110 5.34 -13.23 16.61
CA PHE A 110 5.35 -14.36 17.53
C PHE A 110 6.72 -15.05 17.51
N GLU A 111 7.18 -15.48 18.69
CA GLU A 111 8.35 -16.34 18.80
C GLU A 111 8.05 -17.68 18.12
N ALA A 112 9.04 -18.24 17.42
CA ALA A 112 8.92 -19.62 16.96
C ALA A 112 8.69 -20.48 18.22
N PRO A 113 7.77 -21.46 18.19
CA PRO A 113 7.66 -22.39 19.30
C PRO A 113 9.05 -22.96 19.54
N ASP A 114 9.54 -22.85 20.77
CA ASP A 114 10.77 -23.51 21.18
C ASP A 114 10.66 -24.97 20.76
N GLU A 115 11.64 -25.48 20.02
CA GLU A 115 11.82 -26.92 19.84
C GLU A 115 12.27 -27.51 21.19
N ASP A 116 11.45 -27.39 22.22
CA ASP A 116 11.62 -28.04 23.52
C ASP A 116 10.24 -28.43 24.07
N ASP A 117 9.72 -29.54 23.53
CA ASP A 117 8.94 -30.49 24.30
C ASP A 117 9.53 -31.86 23.96
N GLY A 118 10.61 -32.21 24.64
CA GLY A 118 11.29 -33.49 24.50
C GLY A 118 10.47 -34.69 24.97
N GLU A 119 10.66 -35.83 24.30
CA GLU A 119 11.17 -37.10 24.85
C GLU A 119 11.64 -38.03 23.72
#